data_AF-X1CC77-F1
#
_entry.id   AF-X1CC77-F1
#
_cell.length_a   1.000
_cell.length_b   1.000
_cell.length_c   1.000
_cell.angle_alpha   90.00
_cell.angle_beta   90.00
_cell.angle_gamma   90.00
#
_symmetry.space_group_name_H-M   'P 1'
#
loop_
_entity.id
_entity.type
_entity.pdbx_description
1 polymer ?
#
loop_
_entity_poly.entity_id
_entity_poly.type
_entity_poly.pdbx_seq_one_letter_code
_entity_poly.pdbx_strand_id
1 'polypeptide(L)'
;MIFNWYETITDEKDLQQGDFIPDCPIIIPPSKIEEGDEPEIEIKLIDSIVLSQSCDLIYEKIELVLVCPYYSLKTFLDCLPKDQQSPKIIEKTIENLRKGYLPSYHLLNNSKEIENLKDYQVVDFRNVYGIQFSLL
;
A
#
# COMPACT_ATOMS: atom_id res chain seq x y z
N MET A 1 -25.07 1.58 -14.65
CA MET A 1 -24.65 0.65 -13.58
C MET A 1 -23.54 1.30 -12.80
N ILE A 2 -23.62 1.31 -11.47
CA ILE A 2 -22.50 1.70 -10.61
C ILE A 2 -21.58 0.47 -10.57
N PHE A 3 -20.33 0.64 -10.97
CA PHE A 3 -19.34 -0.44 -10.91
C PHE A 3 -18.66 -0.37 -9.54
N ASN A 4 -18.80 -1.41 -8.74
CA ASN A 4 -18.12 -1.52 -7.45
C ASN A 4 -16.68 -1.98 -7.72
N TRP A 5 -15.72 -1.13 -7.36
CA TRP A 5 -14.29 -1.39 -7.55
C TRP A 5 -13.72 -2.39 -6.53
N TYR A 6 -14.42 -2.57 -5.42
CA TYR A 6 -13.92 -3.30 -4.26
C TYR A 6 -15.04 -4.19 -3.71
N GLU A 7 -14.63 -5.30 -3.12
CA GLU A 7 -15.48 -6.18 -2.33
C GLU A 7 -14.77 -6.52 -1.02
N THR A 8 -15.53 -6.88 0.01
CA THR A 8 -14.97 -7.34 1.29
C THR A 8 -14.78 -8.84 1.22
N ILE A 9 -13.53 -9.28 1.38
CA ILE A 9 -13.17 -10.68 1.47
C ILE A 9 -13.50 -11.17 2.88
N THR A 10 -14.14 -12.35 2.98
CA THR A 10 -14.55 -12.95 4.26
C THR A 10 -13.79 -14.23 4.59
N ASP A 11 -13.02 -14.76 3.63
CA ASP A 11 -12.21 -15.97 3.80
C ASP A 11 -10.73 -15.62 3.61
N GLU A 12 -9.93 -15.84 4.65
CA GLU A 12 -8.51 -15.45 4.71
C GLU A 12 -7.62 -16.22 3.72
N LYS A 13 -8.13 -17.32 3.15
CA LYS A 13 -7.34 -18.26 2.33
C LYS A 13 -7.16 -17.87 0.87
N ASP A 14 -7.84 -16.83 0.42
CA ASP A 14 -7.86 -16.40 -0.97
C ASP A 14 -7.15 -15.07 -1.17
N LEU A 15 -6.01 -14.85 -0.48
CA LEU A 15 -5.17 -13.67 -0.71
C LEU A 15 -4.76 -13.58 -2.18
N GLN A 16 -5.11 -12.48 -2.83
CA GLN A 16 -4.89 -12.22 -4.23
C GLN A 16 -4.12 -10.92 -4.46
N GLN A 17 -3.56 -10.81 -5.66
CA GLN A 17 -2.92 -9.57 -6.10
C GLN A 17 -3.94 -8.42 -6.11
N GLY A 18 -3.57 -7.29 -5.53
CA GLY A 18 -4.43 -6.12 -5.41
C GLY A 18 -5.28 -6.08 -4.15
N ASP A 19 -5.23 -7.12 -3.29
CA ASP A 19 -5.90 -7.10 -2.00
C ASP A 19 -5.29 -6.08 -1.05
N PHE A 20 -6.16 -5.46 -0.26
CA PHE A 20 -5.81 -4.45 0.73
C PHE A 20 -5.66 -5.13 2.10
N ILE A 21 -4.49 -4.97 2.71
CA ILE A 21 -4.17 -5.48 4.04
C ILE A 21 -3.99 -4.29 4.98
N PRO A 22 -5.03 -3.91 5.74
CA PRO A 22 -4.91 -2.87 6.75
C PRO A 22 -4.01 -3.34 7.90
N ASP A 23 -3.33 -2.41 8.57
CA ASP A 23 -2.48 -2.69 9.73
C ASP A 23 -1.45 -3.82 9.50
N CYS A 24 -0.91 -3.91 8.28
CA CYS A 24 0.02 -4.94 7.87
C CYS A 24 1.40 -4.76 8.53
N PRO A 25 1.95 -5.78 9.21
CA PRO A 25 3.20 -5.66 9.95
C PRO A 25 4.42 -5.72 9.02
N ILE A 26 5.20 -4.64 9.00
CA ILE A 26 6.49 -4.58 8.29
C ILE A 26 7.66 -4.48 9.26
N ILE A 27 8.78 -5.07 8.85
CA ILE A 27 10.06 -4.94 9.55
C ILE A 27 10.81 -3.77 8.92
N ILE A 28 11.20 -2.80 9.74
CA ILE A 28 12.11 -1.72 9.34
C ILE A 28 13.53 -2.19 9.65
N PRO A 29 14.37 -2.43 8.63
CA PRO A 29 15.74 -2.85 8.87
C PRO A 29 16.52 -1.73 9.58
N PRO A 30 17.41 -2.08 10.52
CA PRO A 30 18.29 -1.10 11.13
C PRO A 30 19.26 -0.51 10.09
N SER A 31 19.84 0.64 10.39
CA SER A 31 20.81 1.30 9.49
C SER A 31 22.12 0.51 9.29
N LYS A 32 22.38 -0.48 10.13
CA LYS A 32 23.53 -1.40 10.05
C LYS A 32 23.09 -2.81 10.45
N ILE A 33 23.56 -3.80 9.69
CA ILE A 33 23.36 -5.23 9.96
C ILE A 33 24.72 -5.88 9.78
N GLU A 34 25.24 -6.50 10.83
CA GLU A 34 26.51 -7.24 10.81
C GLU A 34 26.26 -8.71 11.15
N GLU A 35 27.03 -9.61 10.56
CA GLU A 35 26.89 -11.05 10.79
C GLU A 35 27.31 -11.40 12.23
N GLY A 36 26.42 -12.06 12.97
CA GLY A 36 26.63 -12.41 14.38
C GLY A 36 26.05 -11.42 15.39
N ASP A 37 25.53 -10.28 14.92
CA ASP A 37 24.82 -9.32 15.78
C ASP A 37 23.35 -9.72 15.95
N GLU A 38 22.77 -9.32 17.09
CA GLU A 38 21.34 -9.38 17.39
C GLU A 38 20.77 -7.95 17.34
N PRO A 39 20.52 -7.37 16.16
CA PRO A 39 20.03 -6.01 16.07
C PRO A 39 18.59 -5.91 16.58
N GLU A 40 18.29 -4.81 17.26
CA GLU A 40 16.91 -4.45 17.59
C GLU A 40 16.15 -4.09 16.30
N ILE A 41 15.06 -4.80 16.03
CA ILE A 41 14.20 -4.57 14.87
C ILE A 41 12.97 -3.74 15.26
N GLU A 42 12.63 -2.75 14.44
CA GLU A 42 11.41 -1.98 14.60
C GLU A 42 10.31 -2.61 13.74
N ILE A 43 9.17 -2.94 14.35
CA ILE A 43 7.96 -3.38 13.65
C ILE A 43 7.04 -2.17 13.50
N LYS A 44 6.59 -1.89 12.28
CA LYS A 44 5.55 -0.88 12.00
C LYS A 44 4.34 -1.54 11.38
N LEU A 45 3.17 -1.00 11.69
CA LEU A 45 1.94 -1.35 10.99
C LEU A 45 1.73 -0.33 9.88
N ILE A 46 1.46 -0.82 8.67
CA ILE A 46 1.12 0.01 7.52
C ILE A 46 -0.12 -0.52 6.82
N ASP A 47 -0.89 0.38 6.24
CA ASP A 47 -1.90 0.02 5.26
C ASP A 47 -1.20 -0.37 3.95
N SER A 48 -1.38 -1.61 3.51
CA SER A 48 -0.64 -2.15 2.37
C SER A 48 -1.51 -2.82 1.31
N ILE A 49 -1.01 -2.88 0.08
CA ILE A 49 -1.64 -3.59 -1.04
C ILE A 49 -0.71 -4.68 -1.57
N VAL A 50 -1.28 -5.83 -1.90
CA VAL A 50 -0.53 -7.00 -2.41
C VAL A 50 -0.07 -6.78 -3.85
N LEU A 51 1.24 -6.98 -4.06
CA LEU A 51 1.89 -6.89 -5.39
C LEU A 51 2.22 -8.26 -5.97
N SER A 52 2.46 -9.28 -5.13
CA SER A 52 2.70 -10.66 -5.58
C SER A 52 1.56 -11.16 -6.46
N GLN A 53 1.88 -11.90 -7.51
CA GLN A 53 0.86 -12.40 -8.44
C GLN A 53 -0.01 -13.48 -7.80
N SER A 54 -1.31 -13.48 -8.09
CA SER A 54 -2.26 -14.46 -7.53
C SER A 54 -1.90 -15.90 -7.87
N CYS A 55 -1.33 -16.17 -9.05
CA CYS A 55 -0.86 -17.51 -9.41
C CYS A 55 0.21 -18.02 -8.43
N ASP A 56 1.12 -17.15 -8.01
CA ASP A 56 2.23 -17.51 -7.10
C ASP A 56 1.73 -17.71 -5.68
N LEU A 57 0.76 -16.90 -5.24
CA LEU A 57 0.10 -17.00 -3.94
C LEU A 57 -0.68 -18.31 -3.79
N ILE A 58 -1.40 -18.73 -4.84
CA ILE A 58 -2.24 -19.93 -4.81
C ILE A 58 -1.45 -21.21 -5.07
N TYR A 59 -0.58 -21.21 -6.09
CA TYR A 59 0.02 -22.44 -6.65
C TYR A 59 1.51 -22.60 -6.36
N GLU A 60 2.26 -21.51 -6.23
CA GLU A 60 3.72 -21.55 -6.05
C GLU A 60 4.20 -21.31 -4.61
N LYS A 61 3.26 -21.19 -3.65
CA LYS A 61 3.50 -21.07 -2.19
C LYS A 61 4.77 -20.28 -1.86
N ILE A 62 4.79 -19.03 -2.29
CA ILE A 62 5.88 -18.13 -1.91
C ILE A 62 5.86 -17.90 -0.40
N GLU A 63 7.02 -17.92 0.23
CA GLU A 63 7.15 -17.63 1.67
C GLU A 63 7.02 -16.13 1.95
N LEU A 64 7.46 -15.29 1.02
CA LEU A 64 7.45 -13.84 1.14
C LEU A 64 6.48 -13.22 0.13
N VAL A 65 5.44 -12.57 0.64
CA VAL A 65 4.50 -11.76 -0.13
C VAL A 65 5.05 -10.35 -0.27
N LEU A 66 5.08 -9.84 -1.50
CA LEU A 66 5.45 -8.46 -1.78
C LEU A 66 4.22 -7.57 -1.58
N VAL A 67 4.38 -6.55 -0.75
CA VAL A 67 3.38 -5.50 -0.53
C VAL A 67 4.00 -4.13 -0.65
N CYS A 68 3.18 -3.11 -0.90
CA CYS A 68 3.61 -1.71 -0.79
C CYS A 68 2.54 -0.88 -0.07
N PRO A 69 2.90 0.26 0.51
CA PRO A 69 1.94 1.08 1.23
C PRO A 69 0.93 1.74 0.30
N TYR A 70 -0.26 1.98 0.83
CA TYR A 70 -1.23 2.89 0.25
C TYR A 70 -1.67 3.92 1.29
N TYR A 71 -2.18 5.05 0.81
CA TYR A 71 -2.66 6.14 1.65
C TYR A 71 -3.97 6.68 1.10
N SER A 72 -4.85 7.20 1.95
CA SER A 72 -5.92 8.07 1.47
C SER A 72 -5.31 9.27 0.72
N LEU A 73 -5.98 9.76 -0.32
CA LEU A 73 -5.56 10.94 -1.07
C LEU A 73 -5.34 12.12 -0.13
N LYS A 74 -6.23 12.30 0.86
CA LYS A 74 -6.06 13.30 1.91
C LYS A 74 -4.73 13.12 2.66
N THR A 75 -4.44 11.92 3.18
CA THR A 75 -3.19 11.63 3.92
C THR A 75 -1.97 11.91 3.04
N PHE A 76 -2.00 11.48 1.77
CA PHE A 76 -0.92 11.73 0.82
C PHE A 76 -0.65 13.23 0.65
N LEU A 77 -1.70 14.04 0.49
CA LEU A 77 -1.59 15.49 0.34
C LEU A 77 -1.08 16.17 1.62
N ASP A 78 -1.53 15.72 2.79
CA ASP A 78 -1.10 16.24 4.09
C ASP A 78 0.39 15.98 4.35
N CYS A 79 0.93 14.89 3.79
CA CYS A 79 2.35 14.53 3.87
C CYS A 79 3.24 15.27 2.86
N LEU A 80 2.69 16.08 1.94
CA LEU A 80 3.50 16.86 1.01
C LEU A 80 4.36 17.89 1.75
N PRO A 81 5.58 18.21 1.26
CA PRO A 81 6.42 19.27 1.81
C PRO A 81 5.65 20.59 1.96
N LYS A 82 5.93 21.37 3.01
CA LYS A 82 5.17 22.60 3.34
C LYS A 82 5.13 23.61 2.19
N ASP A 83 6.20 23.69 1.41
CA ASP A 83 6.31 24.51 0.20
C ASP A 83 5.44 24.03 -0.97
N GLN A 84 4.92 22.80 -0.91
CA GLN A 84 4.04 22.17 -1.88
C GLN A 84 2.56 22.13 -1.46
N GLN A 85 2.20 22.74 -0.32
CA GLN A 85 0.83 22.74 0.20
C GLN A 85 -0.04 23.93 -0.27
N SER A 86 0.45 24.73 -1.22
CA SER A 86 -0.40 25.80 -1.79
C SER A 86 -1.54 25.20 -2.61
N PRO A 87 -2.75 25.80 -2.63
CA PRO A 87 -3.91 25.24 -3.35
C PRO A 87 -3.65 24.94 -4.82
N LYS A 88 -2.91 25.81 -5.52
CA LYS A 88 -2.55 25.62 -6.94
C LYS A 88 -1.63 24.42 -7.16
N ILE A 89 -0.71 24.15 -6.23
CA ILE A 89 0.18 23.01 -6.31
C ILE A 89 -0.60 21.73 -6.04
N ILE A 90 -1.45 21.73 -5.00
CA ILE A 90 -2.32 20.58 -4.67
C ILE A 90 -3.19 20.19 -5.86
N GLU A 91 -3.88 21.15 -6.49
CA GLU A 91 -4.72 20.88 -7.66
C GLU A 91 -3.92 20.25 -8.81
N LYS A 92 -2.73 20.79 -9.10
CA LYS A 92 -1.81 20.25 -10.11
C LYS A 92 -1.34 18.84 -9.73
N THR A 93 -1.04 18.59 -8.46
CA THR A 93 -0.61 17.28 -7.95
C THR A 93 -1.71 16.23 -8.13
N ILE A 94 -2.95 16.55 -7.77
CA ILE A 94 -4.11 15.67 -7.97
C ILE A 94 -4.30 15.35 -9.46
N GLU A 95 -4.22 16.36 -10.33
CA GLU A 95 -4.37 16.15 -11.77
C GLU A 95 -3.22 15.31 -12.37
N ASN A 96 -2.01 15.47 -11.87
CA ASN A 96 -0.88 14.63 -12.24
C ASN A 96 -1.06 13.18 -11.76
N LEU A 97 -1.56 12.95 -10.54
CA LEU A 97 -1.92 11.61 -10.06
C LEU A 97 -2.97 10.96 -10.95
N ARG A 98 -4.04 11.68 -11.25
CA ARG A 98 -5.14 11.21 -12.10
C ARG A 98 -4.67 10.84 -13.51
N LYS A 99 -3.68 11.55 -14.04
CA LYS A 99 -3.05 11.28 -15.35
C LYS A 99 -1.96 10.20 -15.31
N GLY A 100 -1.57 9.72 -14.13
CA GLY A 100 -0.43 8.80 -13.96
C GLY A 100 0.92 9.46 -14.24
N TYR A 101 1.02 10.79 -14.10
CA TYR A 101 2.24 11.56 -14.37
C TYR A 101 3.19 11.67 -13.18
N LEU A 102 2.80 11.16 -12.01
CA LEU A 102 3.71 11.03 -10.87
C LEU A 102 4.30 9.61 -10.88
N PRO A 103 5.59 9.45 -11.23
CA PRO A 103 6.23 8.15 -11.20
C PRO A 103 6.16 7.55 -9.79
N SER A 104 6.05 6.22 -9.71
CA SER A 104 5.96 5.47 -8.45
C SER A 104 4.70 5.71 -7.63
N TYR A 105 3.76 6.55 -8.07
CA TYR A 105 2.46 6.68 -7.42
C TYR A 105 1.33 6.32 -8.36
N HIS A 106 0.28 5.72 -7.81
CA HIS A 106 -0.90 5.38 -8.58
C HIS A 106 -2.18 5.64 -7.80
N LEU A 107 -3.14 6.25 -8.48
CA LEU A 107 -4.43 6.62 -7.89
C LEU A 107 -5.43 5.49 -8.16
N LEU A 108 -5.91 4.86 -7.09
CA LEU A 108 -7.02 3.91 -7.12
C LEU A 108 -8.32 4.59 -6.71
N ASN A 109 -9.44 4.02 -7.14
CA ASN A 109 -10.76 4.58 -6.91
C ASN A 109 -11.17 4.54 -5.43
N ASN A 110 -12.29 5.16 -5.08
CA ASN A 110 -12.88 5.03 -3.76
C ASN A 110 -14.06 4.04 -3.74
N SER A 111 -14.52 3.71 -2.54
CA SER A 111 -15.73 2.94 -2.26
C SER A 111 -16.64 3.72 -1.31
N LYS A 112 -17.92 3.87 -1.65
CA LYS A 112 -18.91 4.43 -0.72
C LYS A 112 -19.35 3.43 0.34
N GLU A 113 -19.12 2.15 0.10
CA GLU A 113 -19.63 1.03 0.90
C GLU A 113 -18.60 0.56 1.94
N ILE A 114 -17.30 0.72 1.66
CA ILE A 114 -16.20 0.28 2.53
C ILE A 114 -15.60 1.49 3.25
N GLU A 115 -15.71 1.53 4.58
CA GLU A 115 -15.33 2.67 5.42
C GLU A 115 -13.88 3.13 5.18
N ASN A 116 -12.93 2.20 5.17
CA ASN A 116 -11.51 2.48 5.02
C ASN A 116 -11.12 2.94 3.60
N LEU A 117 -12.03 2.83 2.63
CA LEU A 117 -11.79 3.18 1.22
C LEU A 117 -12.73 4.31 0.75
N LYS A 118 -13.31 5.11 1.65
CA LYS A 118 -14.19 6.24 1.30
C LYS A 118 -13.51 7.34 0.50
N ASP A 119 -12.21 7.55 0.71
CA ASP A 119 -11.39 8.46 -0.10
C ASP A 119 -10.72 7.69 -1.25
N TYR A 120 -10.20 8.41 -2.24
CA TYR A 120 -9.32 7.79 -3.24
C TYR A 120 -8.05 7.30 -2.57
N GLN A 121 -7.44 6.24 -3.10
CA GLN A 121 -6.23 5.67 -2.53
C GLN A 121 -5.03 5.99 -3.43
N VAL A 122 -3.92 6.38 -2.83
CA VAL A 122 -2.65 6.60 -3.51
C VAL A 122 -1.71 5.47 -3.09
N VAL A 123 -1.44 4.57 -4.03
CA VAL A 123 -0.45 3.50 -3.86
C VAL A 123 0.93 4.09 -4.08
N ASP A 124 1.87 3.79 -3.18
CA ASP A 124 3.25 4.27 -3.21
C ASP A 124 4.23 3.12 -3.44
N PHE A 125 4.67 2.99 -4.70
CA PHE A 125 5.62 1.96 -5.13
C PHE A 125 7.09 2.28 -4.81
N ARG A 126 7.39 3.40 -4.14
CA ARG A 126 8.79 3.75 -3.80
C ARG A 126 9.38 2.82 -2.76
N ASN A 127 8.54 2.25 -1.90
CA ASN A 127 8.93 1.28 -0.87
C ASN A 127 8.13 0.01 -1.07
N VAL A 128 8.83 -1.13 -1.11
CA VAL A 128 8.23 -2.45 -1.22
C VAL A 128 8.77 -3.29 -0.07
N TYR A 129 7.89 -4.06 0.56
CA TYR A 129 8.20 -4.88 1.71
C TYR A 129 7.89 -6.35 1.38
N GLY A 130 8.78 -7.24 1.82
CA GLY A 130 8.51 -8.68 1.83
C GLY A 130 8.00 -9.08 3.21
N ILE A 131 6.83 -9.72 3.25
CA ILE A 131 6.20 -10.17 4.49
C ILE A 131 6.00 -11.67 4.43
N GLN A 132 6.27 -12.35 5.54
CA GLN A 132 6.00 -13.78 5.64
C GLN A 132 4.51 -14.05 5.43
N PHE A 133 4.17 -14.93 4.49
CA PHE A 133 2.79 -15.24 4.12
C PHE A 133 1.95 -15.62 5.34
N SER A 134 2.54 -16.31 6.33
CA SER A 134 1.86 -16.74 7.55
C SER A 134 1.48 -15.61 8.53
N LEU A 135 1.88 -14.36 8.26
CA LEU A 135 1.57 -13.17 9.07
C LEU A 135 0.42 -12.34 8.49
N LEU A 136 -0.08 -12.71 7.31
CA LEU A 136 -1.19 -12.07 6.60
C LEU A 136 -2.47 -12.89 6.81
#